data_AF-A0A7X8VBF5-F1
#
_entry.id   AF-A0A7X8VBF5-F1
#
_cell.length_a   1.000
_cell.length_b   1.000
_cell.length_c   1.000
_cell.angle_alpha   90.00
_cell.angle_beta   90.00
_cell.angle_gamma   90.00
#
_symmetry.space_group_name_H-M   'P 1'
#
loop_
_entity.id
_entity.type
_entity.pdbx_description
1 polymer ?
#
loop_
_entity_poly.entity_id
_entity_poly.type
_entity_poly.pdbx_seq_one_letter_code
_entity_poly.pdbx_strand_id
1 'polypeptide(L)' 'MNQVLAENAKIKIGDTWHTVTVILTAVTGGKRVEYVAEDGTVLKHERWSVSSYNPKNQ' A
#
# COMPACT_ATOMS: atom_id res chain seq x y z
N MET A 1 9.55 -0.06 8.75
CA MET A 1 10.31 0.73 7.75
C MET A 1 9.52 0.71 6.46
N ASN A 2 9.28 1.88 5.88
CA ASN A 2 8.53 2.03 4.63
C ASN A 2 9.51 2.00 3.45
N GLN A 3 9.11 1.44 2.33
CA GLN A 3 9.92 1.35 1.12
C GLN A 3 9.13 1.88 -0.08
N VAL A 4 9.70 2.82 -0.82
CA VAL A 4 9.13 3.25 -2.11
C VAL A 4 9.37 2.14 -3.13
N LEU A 5 8.30 1.65 -3.75
CA LEU A 5 8.34 0.62 -4.78
C LEU A 5 8.38 1.24 -6.18
N ALA A 6 7.64 2.32 -6.39
CA ALA A 6 7.58 3.07 -7.64
C ALA A 6 7.17 4.52 -7.37
N GLU A 7 7.77 5.44 -8.12
CA GLU A 7 7.39 6.85 -8.15
C GLU A 7 6.68 7.16 -9.47
N ASN A 8 5.71 8.07 -9.46
CA ASN A 8 4.94 8.48 -10.65
C ASN A 8 4.23 7.31 -11.38
N ALA A 9 3.79 6.29 -10.64
CA ALA A 9 3.04 5.19 -11.21
C ALA A 9 1.64 5.65 -11.62
N LYS A 10 1.17 5.26 -12.81
CA LYS A 10 -0.20 5.55 -13.25
C LYS A 10 -1.10 4.37 -12.95
N ILE A 11 -2.15 4.61 -12.17
CA ILE A 11 -3.17 3.61 -11.84
C ILE A 11 -4.56 4.12 -12.23
N LYS A 12 -5.44 3.21 -12.64
CA LYS A 12 -6.84 3.54 -12.90
C LYS A 12 -7.67 3.21 -11.66
N ILE A 13 -8.37 4.20 -11.11
CA ILE A 13 -9.33 4.03 -10.01
C ILE A 13 -10.69 4.48 -10.52
N GLY A 14 -11.63 3.53 -10.62
CA GLY A 14 -12.89 3.76 -11.33
C GLY A 14 -12.60 4.09 -12.81
N ASP A 15 -13.06 5.26 -13.26
CA ASP A 15 -12.84 5.75 -14.63
C ASP A 15 -11.76 6.82 -14.77
N THR A 16 -11.06 7.14 -13.67
CA THR A 16 -10.03 8.18 -13.65
C THR A 16 -8.64 7.58 -13.50
N TRP A 17 -7.67 8.13 -14.24
CA TRP A 17 -6.26 7.80 -14.09
C TRP A 17 -5.62 8.73 -13.06
N HIS A 18 -4.89 8.15 -12.13
CA HIS A 18 -4.16 8.86 -11.09
C HIS A 18 -2.68 8.55 -11.20
N THR A 19 -1.85 9.58 -11.01
CA THR A 19 -0.41 9.42 -10.79
C THR A 19 -0.18 9.31 -9.29
N VAL A 20 0.50 8.25 -8.85
CA VAL A 20 0.71 7.93 -7.44
C VAL A 20 2.15 7.46 -7.18
N THR A 21 2.57 7.59 -5.94
CA THR A 21 3.74 6.93 -5.38
C THR A 21 3.29 5.66 -4.68
N VAL A 22 3.91 4.53 -5.05
CA VAL A 22 3.60 3.22 -4.49
C VAL A 22 4.55 2.94 -3.34
N ILE A 23 4.02 2.76 -2.13
CA ILE A 23 4.79 2.58 -0.91
C ILE A 23 4.44 1.24 -0.27
N LEU A 24 5.46 0.46 0.06
CA LEU A 24 5.33 -0.71 0.91
C LEU A 24 5.47 -0.28 2.37
N THR A 25 4.38 -0.40 3.12
CA THR A 25 4.29 0.00 4.53
C THR A 25 4.21 -1.22 5.42
N ALA A 26 5.07 -1.26 6.45
CA ALA A 26 5.00 -2.29 7.48
C ALA A 26 3.86 -1.97 8.46
N VAL A 27 2.99 -2.93 8.71
CA VAL A 27 1.85 -2.79 9.64
C VAL A 27 1.87 -3.92 10.66
N THR A 28 1.16 -3.75 11.78
CA THR A 28 0.96 -4.83 12.73
C THR A 28 0.33 -6.04 12.02
N GLY A 29 1.04 -7.16 12.00
CA GLY A 29 0.60 -8.37 11.31
C GLY A 29 0.99 -8.46 9.83
N GLY A 30 1.91 -7.64 9.31
CA GLY A 30 2.52 -7.87 7.99
C GLY A 30 2.96 -6.62 7.24
N LYS A 31 2.77 -6.62 5.91
CA LYS A 31 3.05 -5.48 5.04
C LYS A 31 1.86 -5.21 4.13
N ARG A 32 1.64 -3.95 3.78
CA ARG A 32 0.66 -3.52 2.79
C ARG A 32 1.30 -2.60 1.76
N VAL A 33 0.77 -2.63 0.54
CA VAL A 33 1.07 -1.64 -0.49
C VAL A 33 0.06 -0.51 -0.37
N GLU A 34 0.54 0.72 -0.44
CA GLU A 34 -0.26 1.95 -0.44
C GLU A 34 0.01 2.74 -1.71
N TYR A 35 -1.06 3.24 -2.33
CA TYR A 35 -1.02 4.08 -3.52
C TYR A 35 -1.33 5.51 -3.09
N VAL A 36 -0.28 6.32 -2.98
CA VAL A 36 -0.33 7.67 -2.39
C VAL A 36 -0.32 8.72 -3.50
N ALA A 37 -1.30 9.61 -3.52
CA ALA A 37 -1.34 10.75 -4.44
C ALA A 37 -0.28 11.81 -4.06
N GLU A 38 -0.07 12.77 -4.96
CA GLU A 38 0.94 13.84 -4.79
C GLU A 38 0.67 14.71 -3.54
N ASP A 39 -0.60 14.88 -3.16
CA ASP A 39 -1.02 15.60 -1.96
C ASP A 39 -0.84 14.81 -0.65
N GLY A 40 -0.35 13.57 -0.73
CA GLY A 40 -0.18 12.65 0.39
C GLY A 40 -1.41 11.80 0.71
N THR A 41 -2.50 11.92 -0.04
CA THR A 41 -3.73 11.13 0.17
C THR A 41 -3.53 9.68 -0.27
N VAL A 42 -3.88 8.70 0.58
CA VAL A 42 -3.90 7.28 0.19
C VAL A 42 -5.19 6.99 -0.59
N LEU A 43 -5.07 6.72 -1.88
CA LEU A 43 -6.22 6.44 -2.76
C LEU A 43 -6.66 4.98 -2.71
N LYS A 44 -5.70 4.05 -2.53
CA LYS A 44 -5.94 2.61 -2.46
C LYS A 44 -4.87 1.97 -1.59
N HIS A 45 -5.20 0.84 -0.96
CA HIS A 45 -4.21 -0.01 -0.31
C HIS A 45 -4.54 -1.49 -0.50
N GLU A 46 -3.51 -2.33 -0.58
CA GLU A 46 -3.64 -3.78 -0.78
C GLU A 46 -2.74 -4.54 0.20
N ARG A 47 -3.20 -5.68 0.71
CA ARG A 47 -2.37 -6.53 1.56
C ARG A 47 -1.27 -7.17 0.70
N TRP A 48 -0.02 -7.01 1.12
CA TRP A 48 1.14 -7.59 0.44
C TRP A 48 1.53 -8.93 1.06
N SER A 49 1.67 -8.94 2.39
CA SER A 49 1.94 -10.14 3.15
C SER A 49 1.24 -10.06 4.49
N VAL A 50 0.70 -11.19 4.92
CA VAL A 50 0.23 -11.39 6.30
C VAL A 50 1.30 -12.14 7.06
N SER A 51 1.59 -11.69 8.28
CA SER A 51 2.38 -12.47 9.21
C SER A 51 1.65 -13.78 9.50
N SER A 52 2.38 -14.90 9.58
CA SER A 52 1.86 -16.16 10.09
C SER A 52 1.50 -16.11 11.58
N TYR A 53 1.89 -15.04 12.28
CA TYR A 53 1.52 -14.79 13.66
C TYR A 53 0.04 -14.43 13.78
N ASN A 54 -0.78 -15.42 14.16
CA ASN A 54 -2.18 -15.25 14.56
C ASN A 54 -2.29 -15.44 16.08
N PRO A 55 -2.57 -14.39 16.88
CA PRO A 55 -2.70 -14.51 18.33
C PRO A 55 -3.91 -15.35 18.79
N LYS A 56 -4.80 -15.75 17.86
CA LYS A 56 -5.93 -16.66 18.14
C LYS A 56 -5.59 -18.16 18.05
N ASN A 57 -4.38 -18.51 17.63
CA ASN A 57 -3.93 -19.90 17.52
C ASN A 57 -2.98 -20.33 18.66
N GLN A 58 -2.98 -19.61 19.80
CA GLN A 58 -2.34 -20.04 21.04
C GLN A 58 -3.37 -20.52 22.05
#